data_AF-A0A5K0ZF66-F1
#
_entry.id   AF-A0A5K0ZF66-F1
#
_cell.length_a   1.000
_cell.length_b   1.000
_cell.length_c   1.000
_cell.angle_alpha   90.00
_cell.angle_beta   90.00
_cell.angle_gamma   90.00
#
_symmetry.space_group_name_H-M   'P 1'
#
loop_
_entity.id
_entity.type
_entity.pdbx_description
1 polymer ?
#
loop_
_entity_poly.entity_id
_entity_poly.type
_entity_poly.pdbx_seq_one_letter_code
_entity_poly.pdbx_strand_id
1 'polypeptide(L)' 'MWRVSDDQFQFRVFNKQFIGLDGGGGPGSPIVAVATMPGESETFQIIRNPGNPNRVHIKALSNEMFLQ' A
#
# COMPACT_ATOMS: atom_id res chain seq x y z
N MET A 1 9.75 5.55 -1.94
CA MET A 1 9.28 4.53 -1.00
C MET A 1 9.83 4.85 0.37
N TRP A 2 9.02 4.76 1.42
CA TRP A 2 9.43 4.97 2.80
C TRP A 2 9.15 3.69 3.60
N ARG A 3 10.14 3.22 4.36
CA ARG A 3 9.96 2.09 5.29
C ARG A 3 9.56 2.62 6.65
N VAL A 4 8.37 2.26 7.13
CA VAL A 4 7.77 2.75 8.38
C VAL A 4 8.11 1.81 9.54
N SER A 5 8.10 0.50 9.29
CA SER A 5 8.52 -0.56 10.23
C SER A 5 9.29 -1.65 9.47
N ASP A 6 9.47 -2.82 10.06
CA ASP A 6 10.19 -3.91 9.40
C ASP A 6 9.51 -4.47 8.15
N ASP A 7 8.18 -4.43 8.12
CA ASP A 7 7.35 -5.01 7.07
C ASP A 7 6.34 -4.01 6.46
N GLN A 8 6.28 -2.78 6.98
CA GLN A 8 5.35 -1.75 6.52
C GLN A 8 6.03 -0.65 5.71
N PHE A 9 5.40 -0.30 4.60
CA PHE A 9 5.92 0.62 3.61
C PHE A 9 4.84 1.61 3.15
N GLN A 10 5.28 2.81 2.83
CA GLN A 10 4.46 3.85 2.20
C GLN A 10 5.06 4.23 0.84
N PHE A 11 4.20 4.39 -0.16
CA PHE A 11 4.60 4.71 -1.53
C PHE A 11 4.26 6.15 -1.86
N ARG A 12 5.29 7.01 -1.89
CA ARG A 12 5.17 8.39 -2.34
C ARG A 12 5.27 8.46 -3.87
N VAL A 13 4.33 9.16 -4.49
CA VAL A 13 4.27 9.42 -5.94
C VAL A 13 4.60 10.90 -6.24
N PHE A 14 4.36 11.33 -7.49
CA PHE A 14 4.50 12.74 -7.89
C PHE A 14 3.62 13.66 -7.01
N ASN A 15 3.91 14.97 -7.00
CA ASN A 15 3.22 15.95 -6.15
C ASN A 15 3.25 15.66 -4.64
N LYS A 16 4.25 14.91 -4.18
CA LYS A 16 4.45 14.59 -2.76
C LYS A 16 3.31 13.77 -2.13
N GLN A 17 2.43 13.19 -2.94
CA GLN A 17 1.28 12.40 -2.49
C GLN A 17 1.64 10.95 -2.23
N PHE A 18 0.77 10.22 -1.57
CA PHE A 18 0.93 8.80 -1.23
C PHE A 18 -0.17 7.97 -1.88
N ILE A 19 0.20 6.77 -2.34
CA ILE A 19 -0.76 5.74 -2.75
C ILE A 19 -1.54 5.31 -1.53
N GLY A 20 -2.86 5.23 -1.62
CA GLY A 20 -3.74 4.78 -0.56
C GLY A 20 -5.06 4.20 -1.07
N LEU A 21 -5.80 3.56 -0.18
CA LEU A 21 -7.16 3.09 -0.48
C LEU A 21 -8.18 4.19 -0.19
N ASP A 22 -9.00 4.51 -1.19
CA ASP A 22 -10.04 5.52 -1.03
C ASP A 22 -11.09 5.07 0.01
N GLY A 23 -11.66 6.03 0.75
CA GLY A 23 -12.69 5.76 1.76
C GLY A 23 -12.26 4.81 2.89
N GLY A 24 -10.96 4.67 3.16
CA GLY A 24 -10.45 3.85 4.26
C GLY A 24 -10.22 2.36 3.92
N GLY A 25 -10.49 1.94 2.68
CA GLY A 25 -10.27 0.55 2.24
C GLY A 25 -11.46 -0.39 2.44
N GLY A 26 -12.68 0.12 2.35
CA GLY A 26 -13.88 -0.72 2.26
C GLY A 26 -13.89 -1.64 1.02
N PRO A 27 -14.86 -2.56 0.92
CA PRO A 27 -15.00 -3.43 -0.24
C PRO A 27 -15.13 -2.63 -1.53
N GLY A 28 -14.26 -2.93 -2.51
CA GLY A 28 -14.26 -2.24 -3.79
C GLY A 28 -13.62 -0.84 -3.78
N SER A 29 -12.98 -0.43 -2.69
CA SER A 29 -12.24 0.83 -2.64
C SER A 29 -11.16 0.88 -3.73
N PRO A 30 -11.17 1.90 -4.59
CA PRO A 30 -10.12 2.09 -5.58
C PRO A 30 -8.79 2.48 -4.92
N ILE A 31 -7.71 2.25 -5.65
CA ILE A 31 -6.38 2.77 -5.30
C ILE A 31 -6.27 4.19 -5.85
N VAL A 32 -5.98 5.15 -4.97
CA VAL A 32 -5.84 6.57 -5.30
C VAL A 32 -4.52 7.11 -4.80
N ALA A 33 -4.11 8.28 -5.28
CA ALA A 33 -2.90 8.96 -4.81
C ALA A 33 -3.17 10.43 -4.50
N VAL A 34 -3.99 10.68 -3.49
CA VAL A 34 -4.46 12.03 -3.15
C VAL A 34 -3.91 12.55 -1.81
N ALA A 35 -3.52 11.65 -0.89
CA ALA A 35 -3.09 12.00 0.45
C ALA A 35 -1.69 12.64 0.45
N THR A 36 -1.53 13.80 1.10
CA THR A 36 -0.24 14.46 1.31
C THR A 36 0.43 14.09 2.63
N MET A 37 -0.33 13.48 3.55
CA MET A 37 0.13 12.88 4.79
C MET A 37 -0.35 11.43 4.81
N PRO A 38 0.54 10.45 4.99
CA PRO A 38 0.15 9.04 4.95
C PRO A 38 -0.42 8.60 6.30
N GLY A 39 -1.37 7.69 6.26
CA GLY A 39 -1.90 6.96 7.41
C GLY A 39 -1.98 5.46 7.15
N GLU A 40 -2.95 4.81 7.78
CA GLU A 40 -3.16 3.37 7.65
C GLU A 40 -3.53 2.96 6.23
N SER A 41 -4.39 3.72 5.55
CA SER A 41 -4.82 3.47 4.18
C SER A 41 -3.69 3.61 3.15
N GLU A 42 -2.63 4.34 3.49
CA GLU A 42 -1.42 4.51 2.66
C GLU A 42 -0.27 3.56 3.06
N THR A 43 -0.52 2.64 4.00
CA THR A 43 0.48 1.72 4.54
C THR A 43 0.26 0.30 4.03
N PHE A 44 1.33 -0.32 3.52
CA PHE A 44 1.29 -1.61 2.84
C PHE A 44 2.42 -2.54 3.27
N GLN A 45 2.19 -3.84 3.09
CA GLN A 45 3.23 -4.87 3.20
C GLN A 45 3.64 -5.38 1.81
N ILE A 46 4.91 -5.72 1.65
CA ILE A 46 5.42 -6.38 0.44
C ILE A 46 5.64 -7.85 0.73
N ILE A 47 4.78 -8.70 0.18
CA ILE A 47 4.81 -10.14 0.39
C ILE A 47 5.54 -10.78 -0.79
N ARG A 48 6.72 -11.33 -0.55
CA ARG A 48 7.47 -12.08 -1.58
C ARG A 48 6.82 -13.44 -1.82
N ASN A 49 6.62 -13.81 -3.08
CA ASN A 49 6.07 -15.11 -3.43
C ASN A 49 7.12 -16.21 -3.12
N PRO A 50 6.80 -17.21 -2.28
CA PRO A 50 7.75 -18.26 -1.91
C PRO A 50 8.08 -19.19 -3.07
N GLY A 51 7.17 -19.40 -4.03
CA GLY A 51 7.37 -20.24 -5.20
C GLY A 51 8.08 -19.53 -6.37
N ASN A 52 8.14 -18.20 -6.35
CA ASN A 52 8.91 -17.42 -7.32
C ASN A 52 9.45 -16.14 -6.65
N PRO A 53 10.73 -16.13 -6.21
CA PRO A 53 11.28 -15.03 -5.43
C PRO A 53 11.41 -13.71 -6.21
N ASN A 54 11.24 -13.73 -7.53
CA ASN A 54 11.23 -12.53 -8.38
C ASN A 54 9.85 -11.85 -8.45
N ARG A 55 8.84 -12.39 -7.75
CA ARG A 55 7.49 -11.84 -7.69
C ARG A 55 7.14 -11.41 -6.28
N VAL A 56 6.42 -10.30 -6.19
CA VAL A 56 5.86 -9.78 -4.94
C VAL A 56 4.39 -9.44 -5.14
N HIS A 57 3.62 -9.52 -4.06
CA HIS A 57 2.32 -8.89 -3.96
C HIS A 57 2.40 -7.76 -2.94
N ILE A 58 1.63 -6.70 -3.17
CA ILE A 58 1.52 -5.58 -2.23
C ILE A 58 0.17 -5.74 -1.52
N LYS A 59 0.21 -5.92 -0.21
CA LYS A 59 -0.96 -6.11 0.67
C LYS A 59 -1.25 -4.81 1.40
N ALA A 60 -2.48 -4.33 1.35
CA ALA A 60 -2.91 -3.17 2.14
C ALA A 60 -3.06 -3.56 3.61
N LEU A 61 -2.55 -2.71 4.51
CA LEU A 61 -2.64 -2.96 5.95
C LEU A 61 -4.08 -2.82 6.46
N SER A 62 -4.86 -1.89 5.91
CA SER A 62 -6.18 -1.51 6.42
C SER A 62 -7.29 -2.52 6.14
N ASN A 63 -7.16 -3.35 5.09
CA ASN A 63 -8.20 -4.32 4.71
C ASN A 63 -7.66 -5.70 4.32
N GLU A 64 -6.35 -5.91 4.44
CA GLU A 64 -5.66 -7.16 4.11
C GLU A 64 -5.76 -7.63 2.65
N MET A 65 -6.30 -6.81 1.76
CA MET A 65 -6.43 -7.14 0.34
C MET A 65 -5.14 -6.82 -0.42
N PHE A 66 -4.98 -7.46 -1.58
CA PHE A 66 -3.85 -7.20 -2.47
C PHE A 66 -4.22 -6.17 -3.53
N LEU A 67 -3.26 -5.31 -3.89
CA LEU A 67 -3.41 -4.42 -5.05
C LEU A 67 -3.42 -5.24 -6.35
N GLN A 68 -4.21 -4.78 -7.33
CA GLN A 68 -4.36 -5.38 -8.66
C GLN A 68 -4.26 -4.31 -9.74
#